data_AF-B0G919-F1
#
_entry.id   AF-B0G919-F1
#
_cell.length_a   1.000
_cell.length_b   1.000
_cell.length_c   1.000
_cell.angle_alpha   90.00
_cell.angle_beta   90.00
_cell.angle_gamma   90.00
#
_symmetry.space_group_name_H-M   'P 1'
#
loop_
_entity.id
_entity.type
_entity.pdbx_description
1 polymer ?
#
loop_
_entity_poly.entity_id
_entity_poly.type
_entity_poly.pdbx_seq_one_letter_code
_entity_poly.pdbx_strand_id
1 'polypeptide(L)' 'MGDPRERNYQSLFSELAGYEKKGVYMLMNGVPASPMQIVQAHIVREDAVYMRDYVLNDNGDIKELCFDDVEMQEQDR' A
#
# COMPACT_ATOMS: atom_id res chain seq x y z
N MET A 1 7.01 19.34 -17.88
CA MET A 1 5.78 18.83 -17.24
C MET A 1 6.19 17.56 -16.53
N GLY A 2 6.09 17.51 -15.19
CA GLY A 2 6.42 16.29 -14.45
C GLY A 2 5.51 15.14 -14.88
N ASP A 3 6.05 13.93 -14.87
CA ASP A 3 5.33 12.75 -15.33
C ASP A 3 4.04 12.60 -14.50
N PRO A 4 2.86 12.35 -15.09
CA PRO A 4 1.61 12.19 -14.33
C PRO A 4 1.71 11.06 -13.28
N ARG A 5 2.63 10.12 -13.50
CA ARG A 5 3.00 9.04 -12.57
C ARG A 5 3.62 9.56 -11.28
N GLU A 6 4.55 10.51 -11.34
CA GLU A 6 5.18 11.11 -10.16
C GLU A 6 4.15 11.75 -9.22
N ARG A 7 3.10 12.36 -9.79
CA ARG A 7 2.01 12.94 -9.00
C ARG A 7 1.17 11.88 -8.29
N ASN A 8 0.92 10.74 -8.93
CA ASN A 8 0.21 9.63 -8.31
C ASN A 8 1.01 9.03 -7.15
N TYR A 9 2.32 8.83 -7.31
CA TYR A 9 3.17 8.31 -6.23
C TYR A 9 3.29 9.27 -5.05
N GLN A 10 3.41 10.57 -5.31
CA GLN A 10 3.40 11.61 -4.28
C GLN A 10 2.09 11.58 -3.50
N SER A 11 0.95 11.46 -4.19
CA SER A 11 -0.37 11.36 -3.55
C SER A 11 -0.50 10.11 -2.70
N LEU A 12 -0.08 8.95 -3.22
CA LEU A 12 -0.09 7.68 -2.49
C LEU A 12 0.80 7.74 -1.24
N PHE A 13 2.03 8.24 -1.38
CA PHE A 13 2.93 8.43 -0.25
C PHE A 13 2.32 9.34 0.82
N SER A 14 1.75 10.48 0.41
CA SER A 14 1.20 11.44 1.34
C SER A 14 -0.03 10.89 2.09
N GLU A 15 -0.81 10.04 1.43
CA GLU A 15 -1.92 9.32 2.05
C GLU A 15 -1.40 8.29 3.08
N LEU A 16 -0.46 7.43 2.68
CA LEU A 16 0.11 6.41 3.56
C LEU A 16 0.85 7.03 4.75
N ALA A 17 1.63 8.09 4.54
CA ALA A 17 2.25 8.85 5.62
C ALA A 17 1.22 9.43 6.59
N GLY A 18 0.02 9.77 6.11
CA GLY A 18 -1.11 10.18 6.95
C GLY A 18 -1.61 9.05 7.85
N TYR A 19 -1.69 7.82 7.32
CA TYR A 19 -2.05 6.63 8.09
C TYR A 19 -0.98 6.26 9.12
N GLU A 20 0.29 6.27 8.73
CA GLU A 20 1.42 6.00 9.63
C GLU A 20 1.43 6.99 10.81
N LYS A 21 1.20 8.29 10.56
CA LYS A 21 1.08 9.32 11.61
C LYS A 21 -0.09 9.10 12.56
N LYS A 22 -1.15 8.43 12.11
CA LYS A 22 -2.30 8.03 12.95
C LYS A 22 -2.04 6.74 13.73
N GLY A 23 -0.87 6.12 13.57
CA GLY A 23 -0.52 4.86 14.21
C GLY A 23 -1.11 3.63 13.50
N VAL A 24 -1.49 3.77 12.23
CA VAL A 24 -1.98 2.66 11.41
C VAL A 24 -0.80 1.85 10.89
N TYR A 25 -0.79 0.55 11.17
CA TYR A 25 0.25 -0.35 10.68
C TYR A 25 0.07 -0.66 9.21
N MET A 26 1.17 -0.90 8.51
CA MET A 26 1.14 -1.25 7.10
C MET A 26 1.94 -2.51 6.87
N LEU A 27 1.34 -3.41 6.10
CA LEU A 27 1.88 -4.70 5.75
C LEU A 27 1.91 -4.78 4.22
N MET A 28 2.97 -5.38 3.69
CA MET A 28 3.11 -5.70 2.28
C MET A 28 3.44 -7.18 2.17
N ASN A 29 2.55 -7.97 1.56
CA ASN A 29 2.62 -9.43 1.49
C ASN A 29 2.84 -10.07 2.87
N GLY A 30 2.12 -9.60 3.89
CA GLY A 30 2.24 -10.06 5.28
C GLY A 30 3.50 -9.59 6.04
N VAL A 31 4.36 -8.76 5.42
CA VAL A 31 5.58 -8.23 6.06
C VAL A 31 5.39 -6.75 6.41
N PRO A 32 5.72 -6.29 7.62
CA PRO A 32 5.60 -4.87 7.97
C PRO A 32 6.45 -4.01 7.03
N ALA A 33 5.84 -2.99 6.45
CA ALA A 33 6.45 -2.12 5.46
C ALA A 33 6.15 -0.66 5.77
N SER A 34 7.10 0.23 5.46
CA SER A 34 6.89 1.67 5.52
C SER A 34 6.11 2.17 4.30
N PRO A 35 5.43 3.33 4.42
CA PRO A 35 4.80 4.03 3.28
C PRO A 35 5.72 4.14 2.06
N MET A 36 7.01 4.41 2.30
CA MET A 36 8.00 4.55 1.24
C MET A 36 8.30 3.22 0.53
N GLN A 37 8.36 2.10 1.26
CA GLN A 37 8.56 0.78 0.67
C GLN A 37 7.38 0.36 -0.20
N ILE A 38 6.15 0.62 0.24
CA ILE A 38 4.93 0.29 -0.53
C ILE A 38 4.87 1.09 -1.83
N VAL A 39 5.17 2.39 -1.76
CA VAL A 39 5.23 3.26 -2.95
C VAL A 39 6.34 2.83 -3.89
N GLN A 40 7.53 2.52 -3.36
CA GLN A 40 8.65 2.05 -4.17
C GLN A 40 8.31 0.74 -4.89
N ALA A 41 7.59 -0.17 -4.23
CA ALA A 41 7.14 -1.40 -4.87
C ALA A 41 6.15 -1.15 -6.03
N HIS A 42 5.27 -0.16 -5.91
CA HIS A 42 4.38 0.27 -6.99
C HIS A 42 5.15 0.95 -8.14
N ILE A 43 6.25 1.64 -7.85
CA ILE A 43 7.11 2.24 -8.89
C ILE A 43 7.90 1.16 -9.64
N VAL A 44 8.45 0.18 -8.91
CA VAL A 44 9.34 -0.85 -9.47
C VAL A 44 8.57 -1.90 -10.26
N ARG A 45 7.36 -2.26 -9.82
CA ARG A 45 6.48 -3.19 -10.52
C ARG A 45 5.34 -2.40 -11.17
N GLU A 46 5.64 -1.72 -12.28
CA GLU A 46 4.69 -0.88 -13.02
C GLU A 46 3.40 -1.61 -13.45
N ASP A 47 3.42 -2.95 -13.53
CA ASP A 47 2.27 -3.81 -13.90
C ASP A 47 1.63 -4.53 -12.69
N ALA A 48 2.24 -4.45 -11.50
CA ALA A 48 1.73 -5.16 -10.34
C ALA A 48 0.49 -4.47 -9.78
N VAL A 49 -0.62 -5.21 -9.82
CA VAL A 49 -1.85 -4.85 -9.12
C VAL A 49 -1.70 -5.29 -7.67
N TYR A 50 -1.66 -4.35 -6.74
CA TYR A 50 -1.76 -4.64 -5.31
C TYR A 50 -3.20 -4.43 -4.85
N MET A 51 -3.79 -5.45 -4.22
CA MET A 51 -5.02 -5.29 -3.45
C MET A 51 -4.69 -4.70 -2.09
N ARG A 52 -5.49 -3.72 -1.69
CA ARG A 52 -5.37 -3.05 -0.40
C ARG A 52 -6.52 -3.46 0.51
N ASP A 53 -6.22 -4.19 1.56
CA ASP A 53 -7.16 -4.56 2.61
C ASP A 53 -7.10 -3.59 3.80
N TYR A 54 -8.27 -3.27 4.34
CA TYR A 54 -8.43 -2.41 5.52
C TYR A 54 -8.82 -3.25 6.72
N VAL A 55 -7.93 -3.32 7.71
CA VAL A 55 -8.19 -3.99 8.99
C VAL A 55 -8.65 -2.94 9.98
N LEU A 56 -9.86 -3.14 10.53
CA LEU A 56 -10.43 -2.27 11.55
C LEU A 56 -10.10 -2.80 12.95
N ASN A 57 -9.98 -1.89 13.93
CA ASN A 57 -9.99 -2.24 15.34
C ASN A 57 -11.42 -2.45 15.85
N ASP A 58 -11.55 -2.85 17.13
CA ASP A 58 -12.85 -3.03 17.80
C ASP A 58 -13.71 -1.75 17.87
N ASN A 59 -13.10 -0.58 17.68
CA ASN A 59 -13.80 0.72 17.65
C ASN A 59 -14.29 1.08 16.23
N GLY A 60 -13.93 0.30 15.22
CA GLY A 60 -14.24 0.57 13.81
C GLY A 60 -13.27 1.53 13.11
N ASP A 61 -12.15 1.90 13.76
CA ASP A 61 -11.10 2.68 13.12
C ASP A 61 -10.13 1.78 12.36
N ILE A 62 -9.54 2.30 11.27
CA ILE A 62 -8.50 1.60 10.52
C ILE A 62 -7.29 1.43 11.43
N LYS A 63 -6.96 0.17 11.72
CA LYS A 63 -5.82 -0.24 12.53
C LYS A 63 -4.65 -0.61 11.65
N GLU A 64 -4.91 -1.33 10.56
CA GLU A 64 -3.85 -1.87 9.69
C GLU A 64 -4.28 -1.83 8.22
N LEU A 65 -3.29 -1.70 7.34
CA LEU A 65 -3.44 -1.72 5.88
C LEU A 65 -2.58 -2.86 5.35
N CYS A 66 -3.18 -3.81 4.65
CA CYS A 66 -2.44 -4.90 4.00
C CYS A 66 -2.40 -4.68 2.49
N PHE A 67 -1.21 -4.75 1.91
CA PHE A 67 -0.97 -4.68 0.48
C PHE A 67 -0.52 -6.04 -0.02
N ASP A 68 -1.39 -6.75 -0.72
CA ASP A 68 -1.12 -8.07 -1.25
C ASP A 68 -1.04 -8.03 -2.78
N ASP A 69 0.02 -8.61 -3.32
CA ASP A 69 0.26 -8.71 -4.76
C ASP A 69 -0.77 -9.65 -5.41
N VAL A 70 -1.57 -9.13 -6.34
CA VAL A 70 -2.61 -9.92 -7.02
C VAL A 70 -2.01 -10.81 -8.11
N GLU A 71 -0.90 -10.38 -8.73
CA GLU A 71 -0.19 -11.16 -9.75
C GLU A 71 0.27 -12.53 -9.23
N MET A 72 0.59 -12.66 -7.93
CA MET A 72 0.95 -13.95 -7.33
C MET A 72 -0.24 -14.87 -7.07
N GLN A 73 -1.49 -14.39 -7.16
CA GLN A 73 -2.69 -15.21 -6.94
C GLN A 73 -3.21 -15.89 -8.22
N GLU A 74 -2.70 -15.52 -9.41
CA GLU A 74 -3.10 -16.16 -10.69
C GLU A 74 -2.33 -17.45 -11.01
N GLN A 75 -1.61 -18.02 -10.05
CA GLN A 75 -0.85 -19.27 -10.21
C GLN A 75 -1.36 -20.39 -9.29
N ASP A 76 -2.67 -20.44 -9.02
CA ASP A 76 -3.35 -21.64 -8.51
C ASP A 76 -4.72 -21.76 -9.19
N ARG A 77 -4.74 -22.20 -10.46
CA ARG A 77 -5.94 -22.77 -11.10
C ARG A 77 -5.59 -23.81 -12.16
#